data_AF-A0A927X8R5-F1
#
_entry.id   AF-A0A927X8R5-F1
#
_cell.length_a   1.000
_cell.length_b   1.000
_cell.length_c   1.000
_cell.angle_alpha   90.00
_cell.angle_beta   90.00
_cell.angle_gamma   90.00
#
_symmetry.space_group_name_H-M   'P 1'
#
loop_
_entity.id
_entity.type
_entity.pdbx_description
1 polymer ?
#
loop_
_entity_poly.entity_id
_entity_poly.type
_entity_poly.pdbx_seq_one_letter_code
_entity_poly.pdbx_strand_id
1 'polypeptide(L)'
;MNDHENKKKKIKTVGLVLVIVGGIFTAIGLISFFSAFAGNGFPSLFWCCFVGMPLLGFGGTLLSVGYRRETMKYMKDEGMPIYKETYQDLKPEVEDFVSIIKDEEEKCPNCGKENDKGSKYCKHCGKIMNKVCPHCNSIVDGDSLYCSQCGKKID
;
A
#
# COMPACT_ATOMS: atom_id res chain seq x y z
N MET A 1 26.65 -11.07 -16.17
CA MET A 1 25.42 -11.84 -15.86
C MET A 1 25.63 -12.87 -14.73
N ASN A 2 26.80 -13.52 -14.67
CA ASN A 2 27.08 -14.60 -13.69
C ASN A 2 27.18 -14.15 -12.22
N ASP A 3 27.59 -12.90 -11.96
CA ASP A 3 27.79 -12.41 -10.59
C ASP A 3 26.48 -12.26 -9.80
N HIS A 4 25.40 -11.76 -10.44
CA HIS A 4 24.08 -11.67 -9.81
C HIS A 4 23.48 -13.03 -9.46
N GLU A 5 23.64 -14.01 -10.35
CA GLU A 5 23.13 -15.36 -10.13
C GLU A 5 23.92 -16.08 -9.01
N ASN A 6 25.24 -15.89 -8.99
CA ASN A 6 26.11 -16.42 -7.94
C ASN A 6 25.84 -15.78 -6.58
N LYS A 7 25.64 -14.46 -6.51
CA LYS A 7 25.24 -13.76 -5.28
C LYS A 7 23.90 -14.27 -4.76
N LYS A 8 22.93 -14.49 -5.65
CA LYS A 8 21.62 -15.06 -5.29
C LYS A 8 21.74 -16.48 -4.75
N LYS A 9 22.52 -17.35 -5.41
CA LYS A 9 22.79 -18.72 -4.94
C LYS A 9 23.46 -18.69 -3.56
N LYS A 10 24.46 -17.84 -3.36
CA LYS A 10 25.13 -17.66 -2.05
C LYS A 10 24.16 -17.26 -0.94
N ILE A 11 23.28 -16.27 -1.17
CA ILE A 11 22.29 -15.84 -0.17
C ILE A 11 21.36 -17.00 0.21
N LYS A 12 20.89 -17.77 -0.78
CA LYS A 12 20.03 -18.94 -0.54
C LYS A 12 20.76 -20.04 0.25
N THR A 13 21.99 -20.37 -0.13
CA THR A 13 22.80 -21.39 0.55
C THR A 13 23.12 -20.97 1.98
N VAL A 14 23.52 -19.72 2.21
CA VAL A 14 23.81 -19.19 3.56
C VAL A 14 22.55 -19.20 4.42
N GLY A 15 21.41 -18.76 3.90
CA GLY A 15 20.13 -18.81 4.60
C GLY A 15 19.72 -20.25 4.96
N LEU A 16 19.87 -21.21 4.05
CA LEU A 16 19.55 -22.62 4.30
C LEU A 16 20.46 -23.22 5.38
N VAL A 17 21.76 -22.95 5.34
CA VAL A 17 22.71 -23.41 6.36
C VAL A 17 22.37 -22.82 7.73
N LEU A 18 22.08 -21.53 7.81
CA LEU A 18 21.65 -20.87 9.05
C LEU A 18 20.37 -21.49 9.62
N VAL A 19 19.39 -21.81 8.78
CA VAL A 19 18.16 -22.48 9.22
C VAL A 19 18.42 -23.89 9.72
N ILE A 20 19.26 -24.68 9.03
CA ILE A 20 19.61 -26.04 9.47
C ILE A 20 20.34 -26.01 10.81
N VAL A 21 21.35 -25.16 10.95
CA VAL A 21 22.12 -25.01 12.20
C VAL A 21 21.22 -24.51 13.33
N GLY A 22 20.38 -23.50 13.06
CA GLY A 22 19.40 -22.98 14.04
C GLY A 22 18.37 -24.03 14.45
N GLY A 23 17.93 -24.86 13.51
CA GLY A 23 17.01 -25.97 13.76
C GLY A 23 17.62 -27.04 14.67
N ILE A 24 18.88 -27.42 14.44
CA ILE A 24 19.61 -28.36 15.29
C ILE A 24 19.76 -27.81 16.71
N PHE A 25 20.18 -26.55 16.86
CA PHE A 25 20.29 -25.90 18.17
C PHE A 25 18.96 -25.83 18.91
N THR A 26 17.88 -25.46 18.20
CA THR A 26 16.53 -25.40 18.77
C THR A 26 16.04 -26.79 19.17
N ALA A 27 16.31 -27.82 18.37
CA ALA A 27 15.95 -29.21 18.70
C ALA A 27 16.68 -29.72 19.94
N ILE A 28 18.00 -29.47 20.08
CA ILE A 28 18.77 -29.84 21.28
C ILE A 28 18.20 -29.14 22.53
N GLY A 29 17.90 -27.85 22.41
CA GLY A 29 17.31 -27.07 23.51
C GLY A 29 15.93 -27.59 23.92
N LEU A 30 15.07 -27.92 22.95
CA LEU A 30 13.75 -28.49 23.20
C LEU A 30 13.83 -29.90 23.79
N ILE A 31 14.72 -30.77 23.28
CA ILE A 31 14.91 -32.13 23.84
C ILE A 31 15.35 -32.03 25.30
N SER A 32 16.32 -31.17 25.61
CA SER A 32 16.76 -30.94 26.99
C SER A 32 15.63 -30.43 27.88
N PHE A 33 14.82 -29.50 27.38
CA PHE A 33 13.63 -29.01 28.07
C PHE A 33 12.63 -30.13 28.37
N PHE A 34 12.17 -30.86 27.36
CA PHE A 34 11.17 -31.92 27.54
C PHE A 34 11.70 -33.09 28.40
N SER A 35 12.99 -33.42 28.30
CA SER A 35 13.62 -34.44 29.16
C SER A 35 13.65 -34.03 30.64
N ALA A 36 13.80 -32.74 30.93
CA ALA A 36 13.80 -32.20 32.29
C ALA A 36 12.41 -32.29 32.96
N PHE A 37 11.32 -32.20 32.19
CA PHE A 37 9.95 -32.42 32.69
C PHE A 37 9.67 -33.89 33.03
N ALA A 38 10.34 -34.83 32.36
CA ALA A 38 10.18 -36.26 32.62
C ALA A 38 11.03 -36.77 33.80
N GLY A 39 12.10 -36.06 34.18
CA GLY A 39 13.06 -36.52 35.17
C GLY A 39 13.57 -35.41 36.09
N ASN A 40 12.68 -34.77 36.87
CA ASN A 40 12.97 -33.93 38.06
C ASN A 40 14.33 -33.19 38.07
N GLY A 41 14.68 -32.52 36.97
CA GLY A 41 15.98 -31.84 36.79
C GLY A 41 15.82 -30.52 36.05
N PHE A 42 16.81 -29.63 36.15
CA PHE A 42 16.80 -28.36 35.41
C PHE A 42 17.38 -28.56 34.00
N PRO A 43 16.75 -28.02 32.93
CA PRO A 43 17.21 -28.23 31.56
C PRO A 43 18.45 -27.39 31.24
N SER A 44 19.63 -28.02 31.36
CA SER A 44 20.93 -27.35 31.19
C SER A 44 21.19 -26.81 29.78
N LEU A 45 20.60 -27.42 28.75
CA LEU A 45 20.81 -27.02 27.35
C LEU A 45 19.66 -26.18 26.78
N PHE A 46 18.67 -25.81 27.61
CA PHE A 46 17.53 -24.99 27.17
C PHE A 46 17.97 -23.64 26.57
N TRP A 47 19.11 -23.11 27.03
CA TRP A 47 19.72 -21.90 26.49
C TRP A 47 19.92 -21.94 24.95
N CYS A 48 20.13 -23.12 24.36
CA CYS A 48 20.29 -23.28 22.92
C CYS A 48 19.08 -22.79 22.12
N CYS A 49 17.88 -22.74 22.70
CA CYS A 49 16.69 -22.16 22.06
C CYS A 49 16.83 -20.65 21.83
N PHE A 50 17.48 -19.93 22.76
CA PHE A 50 17.71 -18.48 22.63
C PHE A 50 18.72 -18.13 21.55
N VAL A 51 19.59 -19.07 21.18
CA VAL A 51 20.50 -18.94 20.03
C VAL A 51 19.82 -19.44 18.76
N GLY A 52 19.13 -20.57 18.85
CA GLY A 52 18.50 -21.25 17.72
C GLY A 52 17.38 -20.45 17.07
N MET A 53 16.47 -19.85 17.86
CA MET A 53 15.37 -19.05 17.30
C MET A 53 15.83 -17.82 16.52
N PRO A 54 16.74 -16.97 17.03
CA PRO A 54 17.30 -15.88 16.24
C PRO A 54 18.00 -16.38 14.97
N LEU A 55 18.75 -17.48 15.04
CA LEU A 55 19.40 -18.06 13.86
C LEU A 55 18.38 -18.51 12.81
N LEU A 56 17.28 -19.14 13.24
CA LEU A 56 16.15 -19.51 12.38
C LEU A 56 15.46 -18.28 11.78
N GLY A 57 15.26 -17.22 12.56
CA GLY A 57 14.67 -15.96 12.08
C GLY A 57 15.55 -15.27 11.04
N PHE A 58 16.84 -15.13 11.32
CA PHE A 58 17.80 -14.55 10.37
C PHE A 58 17.99 -15.43 9.13
N GLY A 59 18.09 -16.76 9.29
CA GLY A 59 18.16 -17.70 8.18
C GLY A 59 16.90 -17.66 7.30
N GLY A 60 15.72 -17.63 7.93
CA GLY A 60 14.42 -17.53 7.27
C GLY A 60 14.27 -16.24 6.49
N THR A 61 14.62 -15.09 7.08
CA THR A 61 14.55 -13.79 6.39
C THR A 61 15.50 -13.72 5.19
N LEU A 62 16.72 -14.24 5.31
CA LEU A 62 17.65 -14.34 4.17
C LEU A 62 17.11 -15.23 3.05
N LEU A 63 16.46 -16.35 3.39
CA LEU A 63 15.77 -17.19 2.40
C LEU A 63 14.60 -16.45 1.75
N SER A 64 13.75 -15.76 2.53
CA SER A 64 12.64 -14.96 2.00
C SER A 64 13.13 -13.91 1.02
N VAL A 65 14.22 -13.19 1.33
CA VAL A 65 14.83 -12.21 0.42
C VAL A 65 15.42 -12.91 -0.82
N GLY A 66 16.11 -14.03 -0.64
CA GLY A 66 16.72 -14.80 -1.74
C GLY A 66 15.72 -15.37 -2.75
N TYR A 67 14.53 -15.75 -2.29
CA TYR A 67 13.42 -16.29 -3.11
C TYR A 67 12.31 -15.26 -3.41
N ARG A 68 12.46 -14.01 -2.97
CA ARG A 68 11.45 -12.94 -3.14
C ARG A 68 11.03 -12.75 -4.59
N ARG A 69 11.97 -12.83 -5.53
CA ARG A 69 11.68 -12.62 -6.95
C ARG A 69 10.85 -13.76 -7.55
N GLU A 70 11.17 -15.01 -7.21
CA GLU A 70 10.44 -16.19 -7.66
C GLU A 70 9.03 -16.22 -7.11
N THR A 71 8.88 -15.97 -5.81
CA THR A 71 7.57 -15.92 -5.13
C THR A 71 6.69 -14.80 -5.67
N MET A 72 7.22 -13.58 -5.83
CA MET A 72 6.47 -12.47 -6.43
C MET A 72 6.10 -12.73 -7.89
N LYS A 73 6.97 -13.42 -8.65
CA LYS A 73 6.65 -13.81 -10.02
C LYS A 73 5.50 -14.81 -10.05
N TYR A 74 5.55 -15.84 -9.20
CA TYR A 74 4.46 -16.81 -9.05
C TYR A 74 3.13 -16.15 -8.64
N MET A 75 3.16 -15.28 -7.63
CA MET A 75 1.99 -14.52 -7.19
C MET A 75 1.44 -13.60 -8.29
N LYS A 76 2.30 -13.00 -9.11
CA LYS A 76 1.86 -12.24 -10.27
C LYS A 76 1.20 -13.15 -11.29
N ASP A 77 1.87 -14.23 -11.68
CA ASP A 77 1.41 -15.10 -12.77
C ASP A 77 0.08 -15.78 -12.40
N GLU A 78 -0.11 -16.21 -11.15
CA GLU A 78 -1.37 -16.81 -10.68
C GLU A 78 -2.40 -15.80 -10.17
N GLY A 79 -1.98 -14.67 -9.59
CA GLY A 79 -2.89 -13.67 -9.03
C GLY A 79 -3.46 -12.72 -10.08
N MET A 80 -2.71 -12.42 -11.15
CA MET A 80 -3.19 -11.53 -12.22
C MET A 80 -4.53 -11.90 -12.84
N PRO A 81 -4.87 -13.17 -13.14
CA PRO A 81 -6.20 -13.51 -13.63
C PRO A 81 -7.30 -13.16 -12.63
N ILE A 82 -7.10 -13.46 -11.34
CA ILE A 82 -8.06 -13.14 -10.27
C ILE A 82 -8.30 -11.63 -10.19
N TYR A 83 -7.21 -10.85 -10.20
CA TYR A 83 -7.32 -9.39 -10.20
C TYR A 83 -8.09 -8.90 -11.42
N LYS A 84 -7.80 -9.41 -12.62
CA LYS A 84 -8.46 -9.00 -13.85
C LYS A 84 -9.97 -9.28 -13.82
N GLU A 85 -10.37 -10.46 -13.36
CA GLU A 85 -11.78 -10.83 -13.20
C GLU A 85 -12.47 -9.90 -12.20
N THR A 86 -11.85 -9.70 -11.02
CA THR A 86 -12.37 -8.80 -9.99
C THR A 86 -12.51 -7.36 -10.50
N TYR A 87 -11.55 -6.86 -11.29
CA TYR A 87 -11.63 -5.54 -11.91
C TYR A 87 -12.75 -5.45 -12.96
N GLN A 88 -13.02 -6.54 -13.69
CA GLN A 88 -14.13 -6.56 -14.65
C GLN A 88 -15.49 -6.54 -13.95
N ASP A 89 -15.62 -7.28 -12.85
CA ASP A 89 -16.86 -7.35 -12.06
C ASP A 89 -17.14 -6.01 -11.36
N LEU A 90 -16.10 -5.33 -10.87
CA LEU A 90 -16.21 -4.01 -10.23
C LEU A 90 -16.31 -2.85 -11.22
N LYS A 91 -15.98 -3.06 -12.50
CA LYS A 91 -16.00 -1.99 -13.52
C LYS A 91 -17.33 -1.21 -13.57
N PRO A 92 -18.51 -1.85 -13.66
CA PRO A 92 -19.78 -1.11 -13.71
C PRO A 92 -20.02 -0.27 -12.46
N GLU A 93 -19.69 -0.81 -11.27
CA GLU A 93 -19.85 -0.10 -10.00
C GLU A 93 -18.90 1.10 -9.89
N VAL A 94 -17.65 0.94 -10.35
CA VAL A 94 -16.67 2.02 -10.37
C VAL A 94 -17.03 3.08 -11.39
N GLU A 95 -17.53 2.71 -12.58
CA GLU A 95 -17.96 3.68 -13.59
C GLU A 95 -19.16 4.51 -13.13
N ASP A 96 -20.13 3.87 -12.46
CA ASP A 96 -21.27 4.55 -11.83
C ASP A 96 -20.78 5.54 -10.77
N PHE A 97 -19.96 5.09 -9.83
CA PHE A 97 -19.41 5.94 -8.78
C PHE A 97 -18.52 7.09 -9.32
N VAL A 98 -17.71 6.84 -10.35
CA VAL A 98 -16.87 7.87 -11.00
C VAL A 98 -17.72 8.90 -11.73
N SER A 99 -18.86 8.50 -12.32
CA SER A 99 -19.78 9.44 -12.97
C SER A 99 -20.40 10.41 -11.96
N ILE A 100 -20.77 9.90 -10.79
CA ILE A 100 -21.28 10.72 -9.68
C ILE A 100 -20.23 11.74 -9.22
N ILE A 101 -18.97 11.34 -9.07
CA ILE A 101 -17.89 12.26 -8.67
C ILE A 101 -17.62 13.32 -9.74
N LYS A 102 -17.65 12.96 -11.03
CA LYS A 102 -17.44 13.94 -12.12
C LYS A 102 -18.52 15.01 -12.14
N ASP A 103 -19.75 14.66 -11.77
CA ASP A 103 -20.82 15.64 -11.62
C ASP A 103 -20.61 16.58 -10.43
N GLU A 104 -19.68 16.29 -9.52
CA GLU A 104 -19.20 17.21 -8.48
C GLU A 104 -17.95 17.99 -8.90
N GLU A 105 -17.56 18.01 -10.18
CA GLU A 105 -16.47 18.86 -10.69
C GLU A 105 -16.98 19.98 -11.63
N GLU A 106 -16.33 21.14 -11.56
CA GLU A 106 -16.55 22.29 -12.44
C GLU A 106 -15.22 22.90 -12.91
N LYS A 107 -15.23 23.57 -14.06
CA LYS A 107 -14.01 24.22 -14.59
C LYS A 107 -13.81 25.58 -13.94
N CYS A 108 -12.60 25.81 -13.43
CA CYS A 108 -12.21 27.11 -12.91
C CYS A 108 -12.29 28.19 -14.02
N PRO A 109 -13.04 29.29 -13.83
CA PRO A 109 -13.17 30.35 -14.83
C PRO A 109 -11.86 31.13 -15.05
N ASN A 110 -10.91 31.04 -14.11
CA ASN A 110 -9.65 31.78 -14.17
C ASN A 110 -8.51 31.00 -14.85
N CYS A 111 -8.47 29.67 -14.71
CA CYS A 111 -7.36 28.85 -15.21
C CYS A 111 -7.77 27.64 -16.05
N GLY A 112 -9.08 27.36 -16.15
CA GLY A 112 -9.65 26.30 -16.98
C GLY A 112 -9.50 24.87 -16.45
N LYS A 113 -8.83 24.66 -15.30
CA LYS A 113 -8.68 23.33 -14.68
C LYS A 113 -9.93 22.92 -13.90
N GLU A 114 -10.18 21.61 -13.84
CA GLU A 114 -11.25 21.01 -13.03
C GLU A 114 -11.02 21.29 -11.55
N ASN A 115 -12.11 21.59 -10.84
CA ASN A 115 -12.14 21.93 -9.43
C ASN A 115 -13.44 21.40 -8.83
N ASP A 116 -13.46 21.17 -7.52
CA ASP A 116 -14.64 20.57 -6.88
C ASP A 116 -15.77 21.61 -6.86
N LYS A 117 -16.99 21.22 -7.27
CA LYS A 117 -18.17 22.08 -7.31
C LYS A 117 -18.45 22.69 -5.94
N GLY A 118 -18.76 23.98 -5.93
CA GLY A 118 -19.03 24.72 -4.70
C GLY A 118 -17.76 25.09 -3.90
N SER A 119 -16.56 24.76 -4.40
CA SER A 119 -15.31 25.25 -3.81
C SER A 119 -15.20 26.76 -3.94
N LYS A 120 -14.96 27.46 -2.83
CA LYS A 120 -14.78 28.93 -2.86
C LYS A 120 -13.55 29.38 -3.65
N TYR A 121 -12.49 28.55 -3.65
CA TYR A 121 -11.21 28.84 -4.30
C TYR A 121 -10.78 27.65 -5.17
N CYS A 122 -10.08 27.94 -6.25
CA CYS A 122 -9.50 26.92 -7.13
C CYS A 122 -8.29 26.25 -6.48
N LYS A 123 -8.28 24.92 -6.37
CA LYS A 123 -7.14 24.13 -5.84
C LYS A 123 -5.86 24.23 -6.66
N HIS A 124 -5.95 24.70 -7.91
CA HIS A 124 -4.81 24.80 -8.83
C HIS A 124 -4.23 26.20 -9.00
N CYS A 125 -5.03 27.26 -8.85
CA CYS A 125 -4.56 28.65 -9.06
C CYS A 125 -4.83 29.58 -7.88
N GLY A 126 -5.56 29.14 -6.86
CA GLY A 126 -5.87 29.91 -5.65
C GLY A 126 -6.88 31.04 -5.83
N LYS A 127 -7.35 31.32 -7.06
CA LYS A 127 -8.37 32.36 -7.32
C LYS A 127 -9.77 31.87 -6.97
N ILE A 128 -10.63 32.83 -6.63
CA ILE A 128 -12.04 32.59 -6.30
C ILE A 128 -12.78 31.96 -7.49
N MET A 129 -13.64 30.98 -7.21
CA MET A 129 -14.46 30.29 -8.21
C MET A 129 -15.78 31.02 -8.52
N ASN A 130 -16.27 31.79 -7.55
CA ASN A 130 -17.49 32.60 -7.65
C ASN A 130 -17.38 33.65 -8.75
N LYS A 131 -18.51 33.90 -9.43
CA LYS A 131 -18.62 34.92 -10.48
C LYS A 131 -18.56 36.32 -9.84
N VAL A 132 -18.08 37.29 -10.59
CA VAL A 132 -18.12 38.71 -10.17
C VAL A 132 -19.19 39.40 -10.99
N CYS A 133 -20.09 40.12 -10.33
CA CYS A 133 -21.13 40.86 -11.04
C CYS A 133 -20.50 41.98 -11.89
N PRO A 134 -20.76 42.04 -13.21
CA PRO A 134 -20.18 43.07 -14.08
C PRO A 134 -20.75 44.47 -13.85
N HIS A 135 -21.84 44.59 -13.09
CA HIS A 135 -22.54 45.87 -12.87
C HIS A 135 -22.18 46.55 -11.55
N CYS A 136 -21.75 45.80 -10.53
CA CYS A 136 -21.44 46.33 -9.21
C CYS A 136 -20.19 45.72 -8.56
N ASN A 137 -19.47 44.83 -9.27
CA ASN A 137 -18.25 44.17 -8.81
C ASN A 137 -18.38 43.32 -7.53
N SER A 138 -19.60 42.99 -7.08
CA SER A 138 -19.80 42.08 -5.95
C SER A 138 -19.50 40.63 -6.35
N ILE A 139 -18.98 39.84 -5.41
CA ILE A 139 -18.84 38.38 -5.54
C ILE A 139 -20.23 37.74 -5.48
N VAL A 140 -20.51 36.82 -6.41
CA VAL A 140 -21.82 36.15 -6.54
C VAL A 140 -21.58 34.66 -6.72
N ASP A 141 -22.40 33.83 -6.06
CA ASP A 141 -22.29 32.37 -6.19
C ASP A 141 -22.35 31.93 -7.65
N GLY A 142 -21.57 30.90 -7.99
CA GLY A 142 -21.40 30.40 -9.36
C GLY A 142 -22.72 30.10 -10.07
N ASP A 143 -23.73 29.69 -9.31
CA ASP A 143 -25.07 29.28 -9.79
C ASP A 143 -26.11 30.40 -9.79
N SER A 144 -25.76 31.62 -9.35
CA SER A 144 -26.71 32.72 -9.24
C SER A 144 -27.00 33.40 -10.59
N LEU A 145 -28.28 33.40 -11.01
CA LEU A 145 -28.77 34.09 -12.22
C LEU A 145 -28.87 35.62 -12.07
N TYR A 146 -28.99 36.10 -10.83
CA TYR A 146 -29.17 37.52 -10.51
C TYR A 146 -28.22 37.92 -9.37
N CYS A 147 -27.72 39.15 -9.43
CA CYS A 147 -26.89 39.70 -8.37
C CYS A 147 -27.72 40.02 -7.12
N SER A 148 -27.35 39.43 -5.98
CA SER A 148 -27.99 39.71 -4.68
C SER A 148 -27.76 41.14 -4.16
N GLN A 149 -26.76 41.85 -4.69
CA GLN A 149 -26.41 43.21 -4.27
C GLN A 149 -27.05 44.30 -5.14
N CYS A 150 -27.12 44.12 -6.47
CA CYS A 150 -27.64 45.14 -7.37
C CYS A 150 -28.92 44.74 -8.14
N GLY A 151 -29.39 43.50 -7.98
CA GLY A 151 -30.62 43.00 -8.62
C GLY A 151 -30.54 42.76 -10.13
N LYS A 152 -29.43 43.10 -10.79
CA LYS A 152 -29.24 42.91 -12.22
C LYS A 152 -28.89 41.45 -12.54
N LYS A 153 -29.33 40.98 -13.71
CA LYS A 153 -29.01 39.65 -14.25
C LYS A 153 -27.50 39.53 -14.46
N ILE A 154 -26.95 38.35 -14.17
CA ILE A 154 -25.54 38.01 -14.40
C ILE A 154 -25.53 37.00 -15.53
N ASP A 155 -25.03 37.40 -16.71
CA ASP A 155 -24.73 36.50 -17.82
C ASP A 155 -23.32 35.89 -17.65
#